data_AF-A0A0H3KE03-F1
#
_entry.id   AF-A0A0H3KE03-F1
#
_cell.length_a   1.000
_cell.length_b   1.000
_cell.length_c   1.000
_cell.angle_alpha   90.00
_cell.angle_beta   90.00
_cell.angle_gamma   90.00
#
_symmetry.space_group_name_H-M   'P 1'
#
loop_
_entity.id
_entity.type
_entity.pdbx_description
1 polymer ?
#
loop_
_entity_poly.entity_id
_entity_poly.type
_entity_poly.pdbx_seq_one_letter_code
_entity_poly.pdbx_strand_id
1 'polypeptide(L)'
;MKIKFIEDGNFTSWFRFLLIAVGVAFAAIAVECDIPILWARVLLLSGFAIALVGGMTSRAKLLHIKPFDNSYKKARESYETKSDEDQKL
;
A
#
# COMPACT_ATOMS: atom_id res chain seq x y z
N MET A 1 15.16 6.53 -13.94
CA MET A 1 14.71 5.62 -12.86
C MET A 1 13.22 5.31 -13.06
N LYS A 2 12.79 4.04 -13.06
CA LYS A 2 11.37 3.68 -13.04
C LYS A 2 10.89 3.68 -11.58
N ILE A 3 9.95 4.55 -11.23
CA ILE A 3 9.36 4.59 -9.89
C ILE A 3 8.54 3.30 -9.70
N LYS A 4 8.94 2.46 -8.73
CA LYS A 4 8.18 1.28 -8.33
C LYS A 4 7.40 1.61 -7.06
N PHE A 5 6.08 1.45 -7.11
CA PHE A 5 5.19 1.69 -5.96
C PHE A 5 5.07 0.47 -5.03
N ILE A 6 5.30 -0.73 -5.57
CA ILE A 6 5.23 -2.00 -4.84
C ILE A 6 6.61 -2.66 -4.88
N GLU A 7 7.08 -3.08 -3.71
CA GLU A 7 8.32 -3.79 -3.49
C GLU A 7 8.09 -4.88 -2.45
N ASP A 8 8.47 -6.13 -2.79
CA ASP A 8 8.32 -7.28 -1.91
C ASP A 8 6.87 -7.46 -1.39
N GLY A 9 5.90 -7.33 -2.29
CA GLY A 9 4.48 -7.54 -2.02
C GLY A 9 3.82 -6.52 -1.07
N ASN A 10 4.48 -5.41 -0.77
CA ASN A 10 3.91 -4.27 -0.04
C ASN A 10 4.35 -2.96 -0.73
N PHE A 11 3.85 -1.81 -0.29
CA PHE A 11 4.31 -0.52 -0.76
C PHE A 11 5.79 -0.28 -0.42
N THR A 12 6.49 0.39 -1.33
CA THR A 12 7.89 0.80 -1.15
C THR A 12 8.02 1.71 0.07
N SER A 13 9.14 1.65 0.80
CA SER A 13 9.31 2.47 2.02
C SER A 13 9.14 3.97 1.76
N TRP A 14 9.65 4.47 0.63
CA TRP A 14 9.47 5.87 0.24
C TRP A 14 8.01 6.22 -0.08
N PHE A 15 7.28 5.32 -0.73
CA PHE A 15 5.86 5.56 -1.04
C PHE A 15 5.00 5.59 0.22
N ARG A 16 5.27 4.71 1.19
CA ARG A 16 4.61 4.75 2.52
C ARG A 16 4.87 6.07 3.25
N PHE A 17 6.11 6.53 3.24
CA PHE A 17 6.47 7.83 3.83
C PHE A 17 5.76 8.98 3.11
N LEU A 18 5.71 8.94 1.78
CA LEU A 18 5.04 9.96 0.96
C LEU A 18 3.54 10.04 1.28
N LEU A 19 2.85 8.91 1.45
CA LEU A 19 1.44 8.91 1.87
C LEU A 19 1.26 9.60 3.24
N ILE A 20 2.11 9.30 4.21
CA ILE A 20 2.06 9.95 5.53
C ILE A 20 2.31 11.45 5.40
N ALA A 21 3.36 11.84 4.66
CA ALA A 21 3.72 13.24 4.46
C ALA A 21 2.60 14.04 3.77
N VAL A 22 1.99 13.48 2.72
CA VAL A 22 0.85 14.10 2.02
C VAL A 22 -0.35 14.24 2.95
N GLY A 23 -0.67 13.21 3.72
CA GLY A 23 -1.78 13.26 4.67
C GLY A 23 -1.59 14.33 5.75
N VAL A 24 -0.38 14.46 6.29
CA VAL A 24 -0.02 15.51 7.25
C VAL A 24 -0.07 16.90 6.61
N ALA A 25 0.42 17.04 5.37
CA ALA A 25 0.36 18.31 4.64
C ALA A 25 -1.09 18.76 4.41
N PHE A 26 -2.00 17.83 4.08
CA PHE A 26 -3.42 18.14 3.95
C PHE A 26 -4.02 18.57 5.29
N ALA A 27 -3.67 17.90 6.39
CA ALA A 27 -4.12 18.33 7.71
C ALA A 27 -3.64 19.75 8.05
N ALA A 28 -2.39 20.09 7.75
CA ALA A 28 -1.85 21.44 7.97
C ALA A 28 -2.58 22.49 7.12
N ILE A 29 -2.80 22.21 5.82
CA ILE A 29 -3.54 23.11 4.92
C ILE A 29 -4.98 23.31 5.41
N ALA A 30 -5.66 22.25 5.84
CA ALA A 30 -7.03 22.34 6.35
C ALA A 30 -7.16 23.19 7.63
N VAL A 31 -6.09 23.29 8.42
CA VAL A 31 -6.09 24.02 9.70
C VAL A 31 -5.59 25.46 9.55
N GLU A 32 -4.56 25.68 8.73
CA GLU A 32 -3.89 26.99 8.64
C GLU A 32 -4.42 27.88 7.51
N CYS A 33 -4.99 27.29 6.44
CA CYS A 33 -5.52 28.08 5.33
C CYS A 33 -6.99 28.45 5.54
N ASP A 34 -7.36 29.66 5.11
CA ASP A 34 -8.73 30.16 5.19
C ASP A 34 -9.60 29.53 4.10
N ILE A 35 -10.04 28.29 4.36
CA ILE A 35 -10.84 27.44 3.48
C ILE A 35 -12.26 27.34 4.06
N PRO A 36 -13.33 27.36 3.23
CA PRO A 36 -14.67 27.16 3.74
C PRO A 36 -14.80 25.88 4.56
N ILE A 37 -15.51 25.95 5.70
CA ILE A 37 -15.52 24.91 6.73
C ILE A 37 -15.82 23.49 6.21
N LEU A 38 -16.72 23.36 5.22
CA LEU A 38 -17.06 22.08 4.63
C LEU A 38 -15.86 21.46 3.87
N TRP A 39 -15.16 22.28 3.09
CA TRP A 39 -13.99 21.85 2.34
C TRP A 39 -12.80 21.56 3.26
N ALA A 40 -12.58 22.38 4.28
CA ALA A 40 -11.56 22.11 5.30
C ALA A 40 -11.78 20.75 5.99
N ARG A 41 -13.02 20.41 6.35
CA ARG A 41 -13.36 19.10 6.95
C ARG A 41 -13.11 17.94 6.01
N VAL A 42 -13.56 18.05 4.76
CA VAL A 42 -13.33 16.99 3.75
C VAL A 42 -11.83 16.80 3.52
N LEU A 43 -11.08 17.90 3.40
CA LEU A 43 -9.64 17.86 3.17
C LEU A 43 -8.90 17.26 4.37
N LEU A 44 -9.25 17.61 5.60
CA LEU A 44 -8.70 17.02 6.82
C LEU A 44 -8.99 15.51 6.90
N LEU A 45 -10.22 15.08 6.68
CA LEU A 45 -10.59 13.67 6.72
C LEU A 45 -9.89 12.86 5.63
N SER A 46 -9.76 13.42 4.43
CA SER A 46 -9.02 12.77 3.34
C SER A 46 -7.53 12.67 3.67
N GLY A 47 -6.91 13.73 4.20
CA GLY A 47 -5.53 13.71 4.66
C GLY A 47 -5.28 12.67 5.74
N PHE A 48 -6.19 12.58 6.71
CA PHE A 48 -6.16 11.57 7.76
C PHE A 48 -6.24 10.15 7.19
N ALA A 49 -7.17 9.88 6.27
CA ALA A 49 -7.30 8.58 5.62
C ALA A 49 -6.02 8.19 4.84
N ILE A 50 -5.42 9.13 4.10
CA ILE A 50 -4.17 8.90 3.37
C ILE A 50 -3.03 8.57 4.34
N ALA A 51 -2.87 9.35 5.41
CA ALA A 51 -1.85 9.10 6.42
C ALA A 51 -2.04 7.75 7.11
N LEU A 52 -3.30 7.38 7.41
CA LEU A 52 -3.63 6.07 7.96
C LEU A 52 -3.20 4.93 7.03
N VAL A 53 -3.47 5.02 5.71
CA VAL A 53 -3.02 4.00 4.75
C VAL A 53 -1.49 3.87 4.75
N GLY A 54 -0.77 5.00 4.73
CA GLY A 54 0.69 5.00 4.82
C GLY A 54 1.22 4.39 6.12
N GLY A 55 0.60 4.72 7.26
CA GLY A 55 0.95 4.18 8.57
C GLY A 55 0.68 2.68 8.71
N MET A 56 -0.51 2.24 8.28
CA MET A 56 -0.91 0.83 8.36
C MET A 56 -0.07 -0.06 7.44
N THR A 57 0.24 0.40 6.23
CA THR A 57 1.13 -0.34 5.31
C THR A 57 2.56 -0.40 5.85
N SER A 58 3.02 0.62 6.59
CA SER A 58 4.29 0.59 7.32
C SER A 58 4.30 -0.47 8.43
N ARG A 59 3.23 -0.54 9.24
CA ARG A 59 3.04 -1.59 10.26
C ARG A 59 2.95 -2.99 9.64
N ALA A 60 2.24 -3.13 8.53
CA ALA A 60 2.15 -4.39 7.79
C ALA A 60 3.54 -4.90 7.36
N LYS A 61 4.45 -4.01 6.92
CA LYS A 61 5.83 -4.41 6.57
C LYS A 61 6.61 -4.91 7.79
N LEU A 62 6.45 -4.29 8.96
CA LEU A 62 7.08 -4.75 10.21
C LEU A 62 6.56 -6.12 10.64
N LEU A 63 5.31 -6.44 10.33
CA LEU A 63 4.69 -7.75 10.57
C LEU A 63 4.92 -8.74 9.43
N HIS A 64 5.78 -8.41 8.45
CA HIS A 64 6.05 -9.23 7.25
C HIS A 64 4.79 -9.59 6.43
N ILE A 65 3.74 -8.78 6.53
CA ILE A 65 2.52 -8.95 5.73
C ILE A 65 2.76 -8.36 4.34
N LYS A 66 2.54 -9.20 3.32
CA LYS A 66 2.75 -8.87 1.91
C LYS A 66 1.45 -9.01 1.11
N PRO A 67 0.53 -8.02 1.20
CA PRO A 67 -0.81 -8.12 0.62
C PRO A 67 -0.82 -8.23 -0.92
N PHE A 68 0.25 -7.80 -1.59
CA PHE A 68 0.40 -7.84 -3.04
C PHE A 68 1.44 -8.89 -3.50
N ASP A 69 1.85 -9.82 -2.63
CA ASP A 69 2.74 -10.90 -3.02
C ASP A 69 1.98 -12.03 -3.73
N ASN A 70 2.66 -12.72 -4.63
CA ASN A 70 2.11 -13.81 -5.42
C ASN A 70 2.60 -15.19 -4.93
N SER A 71 3.21 -15.26 -3.74
CA SER A 71 3.69 -16.52 -3.15
C SER A 71 2.58 -17.54 -2.95
N TYR A 72 1.36 -17.10 -2.63
CA TYR A 72 0.19 -17.98 -2.57
C TYR A 72 -0.08 -18.70 -3.90
N LYS A 73 -0.01 -17.98 -5.02
CA LYS A 73 -0.23 -18.57 -6.35
C LYS A 73 0.85 -19.60 -6.69
N LYS A 74 2.12 -19.30 -6.38
CA LYS A 74 3.24 -20.25 -6.56
C LYS A 74 3.10 -21.49 -5.67
N ALA A 75 2.67 -21.32 -4.43
CA ALA A 75 2.41 -22.45 -3.53
C ALA A 75 1.29 -23.34 -4.08
N ARG A 76 0.20 -22.75 -4.59
CA ARG A 76 -0.90 -23.49 -5.22
C ARG A 76 -0.46 -24.25 -6.47
N GLU A 77 0.29 -23.62 -7.37
CA GLU A 77 0.84 -24.26 -8.57
C GLU A 77 1.78 -25.44 -8.22
N SER A 78 2.48 -25.38 -7.08
CA SER A 78 3.34 -26.51 -6.65
C SER A 78 2.57 -27.76 -6.19
N TYR A 79 1.30 -27.62 -5.84
CA TYR A 79 0.40 -28.73 -5.49
C TYR A 79 -0.40 -29.25 -6.68
N GLU A 80 -0.36 -28.57 -7.84
CA GLU A 80 -0.95 -29.11 -9.06
C GLU A 80 -0.15 -30.35 -9.46
N THR A 81 -0.77 -31.52 -9.33
CA THR A 81 -0.19 -32.81 -9.72
C THR A 81 0.19 -32.71 -11.18
N LYS A 82 1.47 -32.92 -11.51
CA LYS A 82 1.86 -33.16 -12.90
C LYS A 82 1.09 -34.41 -13.35
N SER A 83 0.09 -34.23 -14.19
CA SER A 83 -0.58 -35.33 -14.86
C SER A 83 0.50 -36.18 -15.53
N ASP A 84 0.50 -37.49 -15.30
CA ASP A 84 1.49 -38.45 -15.83
C ASP A 84 1.57 -38.54 -17.37
N GLU A 85 0.96 -37.60 -18.10
CA GLU A 85 0.99 -37.52 -19.57
C GLU A 85 2.29 -36.89 -20.11
N ASP A 86 3.09 -36.20 -19.29
CA ASP A 86 4.37 -35.58 -19.70
C ASP A 86 5.61 -36.48 -19.53
N GLN A 87 5.45 -37.73 -19.07
CA GLN A 87 6.57 -38.69 -18.90
C GLN A 87 6.64 -39.79 -19.99
N LYS A 88 5.85 -39.68 -21.06
CA LYS A 88 5.95 -40.57 -22.23
C LYS A 88 6.31 -39.78 -23.49
N LEU A 89 7.58 -39.43 -23.63
CA LEU A 89 8.25 -39.15 -24.91
C LEU A 89 9.65 -39.74 -24.88
#